data_AF-A0A699X2K0-F1
#
_entry.id   AF-A0A699X2K0-F1
#
_cell.length_a   1.000
_cell.length_b   1.000
_cell.length_c   1.000
_cell.angle_alpha   90.00
_cell.angle_beta   90.00
_cell.angle_gamma   90.00
#
_symmetry.space_group_name_H-M   'P 1'
#
loop_
_entity.id
_entity.type
_entity.pdbx_description
1 polymer ?
#
loop_
_entity_poly.entity_id
_entity_poly.type
_entity_poly.pdbx_seq_one_letter_code
_entity_poly.pdbx_strand_id
1 'polypeptide(L)'
;EGHDWKVPTSTEDLGWKGRRDLRDLIVCSIDPPGCVDIDDALHARKLPNGNYEVGVHIADVSHFVKPNNAMDKEASQRGTTVYLVDKRIDMLPMLLGTDLCSLKPYVER
;
A
#
# COMPACT_ATOMS: atom_id res chain seq x y z
N GLU A 1 -5.39 -14.17 4.42
CA GLU A 1 -4.04 -13.99 5.01
C GLU A 1 -4.22 -13.27 6.33
N GLY A 2 -3.38 -13.54 7.33
CA GLY A 2 -3.46 -12.89 8.65
C GLY A 2 -2.46 -11.75 8.78
N HIS A 3 -2.32 -11.22 10.00
CA HIS A 3 -1.30 -10.20 10.33
C HIS A 3 0.16 -10.67 10.12
N ASP A 4 0.37 -11.98 9.97
CA ASP A 4 1.69 -12.58 9.75
C ASP A 4 2.14 -12.57 8.28
N TRP A 5 1.35 -11.98 7.37
CA TRP A 5 1.71 -11.91 5.95
C TRP A 5 2.97 -11.07 5.71
N LYS A 6 3.81 -11.53 4.78
CA LYS A 6 5.07 -10.89 4.41
C LYS A 6 5.31 -10.99 2.92
N VAL A 7 5.92 -9.95 2.35
CA VAL A 7 6.46 -10.00 0.99
C VAL A 7 7.56 -11.06 0.93
N PRO A 8 7.53 -11.98 -0.05
CA PRO A 8 8.59 -12.99 -0.21
C PRO A 8 9.97 -12.33 -0.37
N THR A 9 10.96 -12.82 0.38
CA THR A 9 12.32 -12.22 0.34
C THR A 9 13.01 -12.45 -0.99
N SER A 10 12.88 -13.65 -1.57
CA SER A 10 13.47 -14.02 -2.85
C SER A 10 12.60 -13.56 -4.02
N THR A 11 13.23 -12.89 -4.99
CA THR A 11 12.58 -12.48 -6.25
C THR A 11 12.29 -13.65 -7.19
N GLU A 12 12.77 -14.85 -6.86
CA GLU A 12 12.46 -16.10 -7.60
C GLU A 12 11.09 -16.67 -7.22
N ASP A 13 10.48 -16.22 -6.13
CA ASP A 13 9.16 -16.65 -5.70
C ASP A 13 8.10 -16.25 -6.74
N LEU A 14 7.10 -17.12 -6.96
CA LEU A 14 6.01 -16.87 -7.92
C LEU A 14 5.23 -15.58 -7.63
N GLY A 15 5.19 -15.13 -6.38
CA GLY A 15 4.60 -13.86 -5.95
C GLY A 15 5.27 -12.62 -6.56
N TRP A 16 6.51 -12.74 -7.04
CA TRP A 16 7.23 -11.68 -7.74
C TRP A 16 6.94 -11.61 -9.24
N LYS A 17 6.13 -12.52 -9.79
CA LYS A 17 5.84 -12.53 -11.23
C LYS A 17 5.20 -11.21 -11.67
N GLY A 18 5.91 -10.47 -12.52
CA GLY A 18 5.45 -9.17 -13.03
C GLY A 18 5.65 -8.00 -12.06
N ARG A 19 6.35 -8.21 -10.93
CA ARG A 19 6.70 -7.16 -9.97
C ARG A 19 8.13 -6.68 -10.19
N ARG A 20 8.37 -5.40 -9.92
CA ARG A 20 9.71 -4.78 -9.94
C ARG A 20 10.18 -4.58 -8.51
N ASP A 21 11.43 -4.95 -8.23
CA ASP A 21 12.06 -4.65 -6.94
C ASP A 21 12.53 -3.19 -6.91
N LEU A 22 12.07 -2.46 -5.90
CA LEU A 22 12.37 -1.04 -5.65
C LEU A 22 12.80 -0.81 -4.19
N ARG A 23 13.08 -1.88 -3.44
CA ARG A 23 13.40 -1.82 -2.01
C ARG A 23 14.73 -1.14 -1.71
N ASP A 24 15.56 -0.92 -2.73
CA ASP A 24 16.82 -0.17 -2.65
C ASP A 24 16.62 1.35 -2.61
N LEU A 25 15.42 1.83 -2.95
CA LEU A 25 15.10 3.26 -2.96
C LEU A 25 14.82 3.78 -1.54
N ILE A 26 15.26 5.01 -1.27
CA ILE A 26 14.91 5.71 -0.04
C ILE A 26 13.52 6.31 -0.20
N VAL A 27 12.52 5.62 0.34
CA VAL A 27 11.10 5.99 0.26
C VAL A 27 10.62 6.49 1.63
N CYS A 28 9.78 7.52 1.66
CA CYS A 28 9.08 7.97 2.86
C CYS A 28 7.62 8.34 2.57
N SER A 29 6.76 8.27 3.59
CA SER A 29 5.41 8.84 3.55
C SER A 29 5.36 10.12 4.39
N ILE A 30 4.38 10.98 4.11
CA ILE A 30 4.14 12.22 4.86
C ILE A 30 2.65 12.31 5.14
N ASP A 31 2.26 11.93 6.35
CA ASP A 31 0.87 11.75 6.74
C ASP A 31 0.49 12.61 7.96
N PRO A 32 -0.81 12.86 8.19
CA PRO A 32 -1.28 13.49 9.42
C PRO A 32 -0.87 12.72 10.69
N PRO A 33 -0.75 13.39 11.85
CA PRO A 33 -0.48 12.73 13.12
C PRO A 33 -1.49 11.63 13.42
N GLY A 34 -1.01 10.41 13.69
CA GLY A 34 -1.86 9.26 14.00
C GLY A 34 -2.47 8.56 12.79
N CYS A 35 -2.07 8.90 11.56
CA CYS A 35 -2.45 8.14 10.36
C CYS A 35 -1.94 6.68 10.48
N VAL A 36 -2.80 5.73 10.09
CA VAL A 36 -2.50 4.28 10.14
C VAL A 36 -2.74 3.58 8.80
N ASP A 37 -3.37 4.27 7.86
CA ASP A 37 -3.78 3.86 6.52
C ASP A 37 -2.99 4.67 5.48
N ILE A 38 -1.68 4.44 5.47
CA ILE A 38 -0.73 5.10 4.56
C ILE A 38 -0.94 4.56 3.14
N ASP A 39 -1.59 5.35 2.29
CA ASP A 39 -1.93 5.00 0.91
C ASP A 39 -0.79 5.31 -0.08
N ASP A 40 0.02 6.33 0.21
CA ASP A 40 1.09 6.80 -0.66
C ASP A 40 2.43 6.98 0.06
N ALA A 41 3.50 6.76 -0.71
CA ALA A 41 4.86 7.04 -0.32
C ALA A 41 5.65 7.57 -1.51
N LEU A 42 6.68 8.37 -1.24
CA LEU A 42 7.40 9.12 -2.26
C LEU A 42 8.90 8.88 -2.17
N HIS A 43 9.57 8.97 -3.32
CA HIS A 43 11.01 9.16 -3.36
C HIS A 43 11.39 10.16 -4.45
N ALA A 44 12.56 10.77 -4.29
CA ALA A 44 13.21 11.54 -5.33
C ALA A 44 14.72 11.31 -5.29
N ARG A 45 15.34 11.07 -6.45
CA ARG A 45 16.80 11.02 -6.57
C ARG A 45 17.26 11.70 -7.85
N LYS A 46 18.47 12.26 -7.80
CA LYS A 46 19.11 12.86 -8.97
C LYS A 46 19.77 11.77 -9.81
N LEU A 47 19.53 11.80 -11.11
CA LEU A 47 20.12 10.88 -12.09
C LEU A 47 21.46 11.42 -12.61
N PRO A 48 22.35 10.55 -13.16
CA PRO A 48 23.64 10.97 -13.70
C PRO A 48 23.56 12.00 -14.83
N ASN A 49 22.45 12.02 -15.57
CA ASN A 49 22.19 12.97 -16.66
C ASN A 49 21.71 14.34 -16.16
N GLY A 50 21.61 14.56 -14.86
CA GLY A 50 21.17 15.81 -14.25
C GLY A 50 19.66 15.92 -14.02
N ASN A 51 18.85 15.01 -14.57
CA ASN A 51 17.40 14.94 -14.31
C ASN A 51 17.11 14.37 -12.92
N TYR A 52 15.85 14.43 -12.50
CA TYR A 52 15.35 13.76 -11.31
C TYR A 52 14.50 12.56 -11.70
N GLU A 53 14.70 11.45 -11.00
CA GLU A 53 13.71 10.38 -10.90
C GLU A 53 12.85 10.67 -9.67
N VAL A 54 11.54 10.72 -9.87
CA VAL A 54 10.55 10.90 -8.82
C VAL A 54 9.56 9.75 -8.93
N GLY A 55 9.34 9.04 -7.84
CA GLY A 55 8.35 7.97 -7.78
C GLY A 55 7.29 8.27 -6.75
N VAL A 56 6.04 8.03 -7.15
CA VAL A 56 4.87 7.97 -6.29
C VAL A 56 4.49 6.50 -6.20
N HIS A 57 4.60 5.94 -5.00
CA HIS A 57 4.33 4.55 -4.69
C HIS A 57 2.98 4.48 -4.00
N ILE A 58 2.05 3.69 -4.54
CA ILE A 58 0.67 3.60 -4.05
C ILE A 58 0.42 2.18 -3.52
N ALA A 59 -0.31 2.07 -2.41
CA ALA A 59 -0.73 0.80 -1.84
C ALA A 59 -1.34 -0.15 -2.89
N ASP A 60 -0.81 -1.37 -3.03
CA ASP A 60 -1.28 -2.37 -3.99
C ASP A 60 -2.51 -3.14 -3.48
N VAL A 61 -3.60 -2.42 -3.23
CA VAL A 61 -4.88 -2.99 -2.77
C VAL A 61 -5.40 -4.04 -3.73
N SER A 62 -5.14 -3.87 -5.03
CA SER A 62 -5.56 -4.79 -6.10
C SER A 62 -4.95 -6.18 -5.97
N HIS A 63 -3.83 -6.31 -5.26
CA HIS A 63 -3.24 -7.61 -4.93
C HIS A 63 -4.19 -8.44 -4.07
N PHE A 64 -4.83 -7.82 -3.08
CA PHE A 64 -5.68 -8.49 -2.10
C PHE A 64 -7.17 -8.50 -2.50
N VAL A 65 -7.66 -7.40 -3.08
CA VAL A 65 -9.06 -7.26 -3.49
C VAL A 65 -9.20 -7.64 -4.96
N LYS A 66 -9.77 -8.82 -5.23
CA LYS A 66 -10.01 -9.31 -6.59
C LYS A 66 -11.42 -9.02 -7.07
N PRO A 67 -11.62 -8.68 -8.35
CA PRO A 67 -12.93 -8.37 -8.89
C PRO A 67 -13.94 -9.50 -8.66
N ASN A 68 -15.21 -9.12 -8.49
CA ASN A 68 -16.38 -9.99 -8.40
C ASN A 68 -16.46 -10.89 -7.16
N ASN A 69 -15.58 -10.75 -6.18
CA ASN A 69 -15.67 -11.46 -4.91
C ASN A 69 -16.53 -10.67 -3.88
N ALA A 70 -16.79 -11.27 -2.71
CA ALA A 70 -17.61 -10.62 -1.68
C ALA A 70 -16.98 -9.31 -1.14
N MET A 71 -15.64 -9.28 -1.06
CA MET A 71 -14.89 -8.12 -0.58
C MET A 71 -14.97 -6.94 -1.55
N ASP A 72 -14.80 -7.20 -2.85
CA ASP A 72 -14.96 -6.22 -3.93
C ASP A 72 -16.38 -5.68 -4.00
N LYS A 73 -17.40 -6.54 -3.87
CA LYS A 73 -18.81 -6.13 -3.82
C LYS A 73 -19.10 -5.21 -2.64
N GLU A 74 -18.64 -5.55 -1.45
CA GLU A 74 -18.83 -4.73 -0.25
C GLU A 74 -18.09 -3.39 -0.37
N ALA A 75 -16.83 -3.40 -0.80
CA ALA A 75 -16.05 -2.18 -1.03
C ALA A 75 -16.71 -1.27 -2.07
N SER A 76 -17.21 -1.86 -3.17
CA SER A 76 -17.94 -1.15 -4.23
C SER A 76 -19.25 -0.55 -3.73
N GLN A 77 -19.98 -1.25 -2.85
CA GLN A 77 -21.21 -0.74 -2.23
C GLN A 77 -20.94 0.42 -1.28
N ARG A 78 -19.83 0.38 -0.53
CA ARG A 78 -19.41 1.48 0.35
C ARG A 78 -18.88 2.68 -0.44
N GLY A 79 -18.15 2.44 -1.53
CA GLY A 79 -17.59 3.44 -2.44
C GLY A 79 -16.39 4.22 -1.89
N THR A 80 -16.37 4.54 -0.60
CA THR A 80 -15.26 5.27 0.04
C THR A 80 -15.23 5.05 1.56
N THR A 81 -14.10 5.37 2.18
CA THR A 81 -14.00 5.49 3.65
C THR A 81 -14.63 6.82 4.07
N VAL A 82 -15.56 6.78 5.02
CA VAL A 82 -16.23 8.00 5.52
C VAL A 82 -15.56 8.47 6.81
N TYR A 83 -15.06 9.70 6.79
CA TYR A 83 -14.43 10.36 7.94
C TYR A 83 -15.42 11.28 8.64
N LEU A 84 -15.71 11.00 9.90
CA LEU A 84 -16.47 11.84 10.83
C LEU A 84 -15.51 12.46 11.85
N VAL A 85 -16.01 13.36 12.71
CA VAL A 85 -15.18 14.02 13.72
C VAL A 85 -14.55 13.03 14.71
N ASP A 86 -15.27 11.99 15.10
CA ASP A 86 -14.88 11.02 16.13
C ASP A 86 -14.74 9.58 15.60
N LYS A 87 -15.06 9.35 14.33
CA LYS A 87 -15.16 8.01 13.75
C LYS A 87 -14.67 7.96 12.32
N ARG A 88 -14.09 6.82 11.96
CA ARG A 88 -13.80 6.44 10.59
C ARG A 88 -14.60 5.19 10.25
N ILE A 89 -15.33 5.22 9.15
CA ILE A 89 -16.09 4.07 8.63
C ILE A 89 -15.33 3.57 7.40
N ASP A 90 -14.55 2.51 7.59
CA ASP A 90 -13.63 2.02 6.58
C ASP A 90 -14.34 1.41 5.37
N MET A 91 -13.82 1.67 4.17
CA MET A 91 -14.23 0.99 2.94
C MET A 91 -13.83 -0.50 2.97
N LEU A 92 -12.64 -0.79 3.49
CA LEU A 92 -12.06 -2.13 3.55
C LEU A 92 -11.92 -2.59 5.01
N PRO A 93 -11.83 -3.90 5.28
CA PRO A 93 -11.49 -4.39 6.61
C PRO A 93 -10.17 -3.80 7.12
N MET A 94 -10.08 -3.52 8.43
CA MET A 94 -8.90 -2.92 9.05
C MET A 94 -7.60 -3.68 8.75
N LEU A 95 -7.63 -5.02 8.72
CA LEU A 95 -6.47 -5.84 8.35
C LEU A 95 -5.87 -5.44 6.99
N LEU A 96 -6.69 -5.08 6.01
CA LEU A 96 -6.20 -4.61 4.72
C LEU A 96 -5.80 -3.13 4.80
N GLY A 97 -6.71 -2.26 5.24
CA GLY A 97 -6.51 -0.82 5.19
C GLY A 97 -5.37 -0.31 6.08
N THR A 98 -5.19 -0.87 7.28
CA THR A 98 -4.25 -0.35 8.29
C THR A 98 -3.05 -1.26 8.53
N ASP A 99 -2.88 -2.32 7.74
CA ASP A 99 -1.75 -3.24 7.93
C ASP A 99 -1.18 -3.83 6.63
N LEU A 100 -1.95 -4.63 5.89
CA LEU A 100 -1.40 -5.34 4.72
C LEU A 100 -1.18 -4.42 3.52
N CYS A 101 -2.11 -3.50 3.25
CA CYS A 101 -2.00 -2.55 2.15
C CYS A 101 -1.26 -1.27 2.56
N SER A 102 -1.32 -0.89 3.84
CA SER A 102 -0.66 0.33 4.32
C SER A 102 0.85 0.23 4.16
N LEU A 103 1.45 1.27 3.57
CA LEU A 103 2.89 1.40 3.31
C LEU A 103 3.68 1.74 4.60
N LYS A 104 3.59 0.85 5.59
CA LYS A 104 4.20 1.01 6.91
C LYS A 104 5.73 1.10 6.83
N PRO A 105 6.38 1.97 7.63
CA PRO A 105 7.83 2.07 7.63
C PRO A 105 8.47 0.79 8.18
N TYR A 106 9.69 0.51 7.72
CA TYR A 106 10.54 -0.60 8.17
C TYR A 106 10.01 -2.01 7.90
N VAL A 107 8.99 -2.16 7.05
CA VAL A 107 8.45 -3.46 6.63
C VAL A 107 8.24 -3.44 5.12
N GLU A 108 8.58 -4.53 4.46
CA GLU A 108 8.36 -4.69 3.01
C GLU A 108 6.86 -4.71 2.69
N ARG A 109 6.47 -3.95 1.67
CA ARG A 109 5.09 -3.78 1.18
C ARG A 109 5.05 -3.72 -0.34
#